data_AF-A0AAT9H7L7-F1
#
_entry.id   AF-A0AAT9H7L7-F1
#
_cell.length_a   1.000
_cell.length_b   1.000
_cell.length_c   1.000
_cell.angle_alpha   90.00
_cell.angle_beta   90.00
_cell.angle_gamma   90.00
#
_symmetry.space_group_name_H-M   'P 1'
#
loop_
_entity.id
_entity.type
_entity.pdbx_description
1 polymer ?
#
loop_
_entity_poly.entity_id
_entity_poly.type
_entity_poly.pdbx_seq_one_letter_code
_entity_poly.pdbx_strand_id
1 'polypeptide(L)' 'MFLIFDKNKIIAKGKLKKQKSDNVLYLSFGKMGGLYGENKIQIQNYGNSMNEYEHFTQCDEKYLSFIKSE' A
#
# COMPACT_ATOMS: atom_id res chain seq x y z
N MET A 1 1.00 0.07 -14.08
CA MET A 1 -0.06 1.00 -13.64
C MET A 1 -0.74 0.37 -12.44
N PHE A 2 -1.32 1.14 -11.52
CA PHE A 2 -2.10 0.63 -10.38
C PHE A 2 -3.51 1.21 -10.37
N LEU A 3 -4.43 0.48 -9.76
CA LEU A 3 -5.78 0.88 -9.40
C LEU A 3 -6.02 0.42 -7.96
N ILE A 4 -6.57 1.29 -7.12
CA ILE A 4 -7.03 0.95 -5.77
C ILE A 4 -8.55 1.08 -5.78
N PHE A 5 -9.21 0.05 -5.27
CA PHE A 5 -10.66 -0.03 -5.22
C PHE A 5 -11.15 -0.01 -3.78
N ASP A 6 -12.22 0.75 -3.55
CA ASP A 6 -13.13 0.51 -2.45
C ASP A 6 -14.37 -0.17 -3.04
N LYS A 7 -14.50 -1.48 -2.75
CA LYS A 7 -15.46 -2.38 -3.40
C LYS A 7 -15.34 -2.28 -4.93
N ASN A 8 -16.31 -1.64 -5.58
CA ASN A 8 -16.37 -1.50 -7.05
C ASN A 8 -15.92 -0.11 -7.55
N LYS A 9 -15.53 0.80 -6.65
CA LYS A 9 -15.16 2.18 -6.98
C LYS A 9 -13.66 2.37 -6.97
N ILE A 10 -13.09 2.90 -8.05
CA ILE A 10 -11.68 3.30 -8.10
C ILE A 10 -11.49 4.55 -7.23
N ILE A 11 -10.69 4.43 -6.17
CA ILE A 11 -10.36 5.54 -5.25
C ILE A 11 -8.97 6.13 -5.49
N ALA A 12 -8.08 5.37 -6.15
CA ALA A 12 -6.79 5.89 -6.62
C ALA A 12 -6.33 5.14 -7.87
N LYS A 13 -5.62 5.83 -8.76
CA LYS A 13 -5.00 5.25 -9.95
C LYS A 13 -3.72 5.98 -10.31
N GLY A 14 -2.78 5.29 -10.95
CA GLY A 14 -1.57 5.94 -11.41
C GLY A 14 -0.45 5.01 -11.87
N LYS A 15 0.72 5.60 -12.12
CA LYS A 15 1.94 4.83 -12.40
C LYS A 15 2.51 4.31 -11.09
N LEU A 16 2.75 3.01 -11.04
CA LEU A 16 3.46 2.37 -9.94
C LEU A 16 4.92 2.81 -10.01
N LYS A 17 5.45 3.40 -8.93
CA LYS A 17 6.88 3.64 -8.78
C LYS A 17 7.50 2.49 -8.00
N LYS A 18 8.67 2.04 -8.43
CA LYS A 18 9.44 0.94 -7.82
C LYS A 18 10.82 1.46 -7.44
N GLN A 19 11.28 1.13 -6.25
CA GLN A 19 12.63 1.44 -5.79
C GLN A 19 13.19 0.22 -5.05
N LYS A 20 14.42 -0.19 -5.38
CA LYS A 20 15.10 -1.30 -4.72
C LYS A 20 16.20 -0.73 -3.82
N SER A 21 16.21 -1.11 -2.54
CA SER A 21 17.30 -0.82 -1.60
C SER A 21 17.50 -2.03 -0.70
N ASP A 22 18.74 -2.47 -0.50
CA ASP A 22 19.10 -3.51 0.46
C ASP A 22 18.22 -4.77 0.39
N ASN A 23 18.00 -5.27 -0.83
CA ASN A 23 17.11 -6.39 -1.16
C ASN A 23 15.61 -6.20 -0.88
N VAL A 24 15.20 -5.03 -0.44
CA VAL A 24 13.79 -4.67 -0.28
C VAL A 24 13.28 -3.96 -1.54
N LEU A 25 12.12 -4.39 -2.06
CA LEU A 25 11.43 -3.69 -3.14
C LEU A 25 10.34 -2.79 -2.56
N TYR A 26 10.58 -1.49 -2.60
CA TYR A 26 9.60 -0.47 -2.24
C TYR A 26 8.70 -0.16 -3.43
N LEU A 27 7.40 -0.13 -3.17
CA LEU A 27 6.35 0.22 -4.11
C LEU A 27 5.67 1.51 -3.66
N SER A 28 5.44 2.44 -4.58
CA SER A 28 4.67 3.66 -4.31
C SER A 28 3.45 3.74 -5.22
N PHE A 29 2.30 3.87 -4.56
CA PHE A 29 0.95 3.98 -5.12
C PHE A 29 0.42 5.41 -4.91
N GLY A 30 1.17 6.41 -5.38
CA GLY A 30 0.87 7.81 -5.11
C GLY A 30 1.22 8.18 -3.67
N LYS A 31 0.20 8.43 -2.83
CA LYS A 31 0.39 8.79 -1.41
C LYS A 31 0.65 7.58 -0.50
N MET A 32 0.42 6.36 -0.99
CA MET A 32 0.62 5.13 -0.23
C MET A 32 1.95 4.48 -0.61
N GLY A 33 2.70 4.02 0.39
CA GLY A 33 3.93 3.25 0.22
C GLY A 33 3.72 1.81 0.69
N GLY A 34 4.42 0.87 0.06
CA GLY A 34 4.42 -0.53 0.49
C GLY A 34 5.74 -1.24 0.24
N LEU A 35 5.95 -2.33 0.97
CA LEU A 35 7.09 -3.22 0.81
C LEU A 35 6.63 -4.48 0.10
N TYR A 36 7.34 -4.85 -0.97
CA TYR A 36 7.11 -6.11 -1.68
C TYR A 36 8.21 -7.11 -1.37
N GLY A 37 7.80 -8.28 -0.91
CA GLY A 37 8.65 -9.43 -0.62
C GLY A 37 7.77 -10.66 -0.41
N GLU A 38 8.30 -11.87 -0.58
CA GLU A 38 7.55 -13.12 -0.35
C GLU A 38 6.17 -13.19 -1.04
N ASN A 39 6.06 -12.62 -2.25
CA ASN A 39 4.81 -12.55 -3.02
C ASN A 39 3.64 -11.82 -2.31
N LYS A 40 3.94 -10.97 -1.31
CA LYS A 40 3.01 -10.11 -0.60
C LYS A 40 3.44 -8.64 -0.67
N ILE A 41 2.47 -7.73 -0.52
CA ILE A 41 2.70 -6.30 -0.34
C ILE A 41 2.27 -5.95 1.08
N GLN A 42 3.18 -5.39 1.89
CA GLN A 42 2.84 -4.83 3.18
C GLN A 42 2.69 -3.31 3.04
N ILE A 43 1.54 -2.76 3.42
CA ILE A 43 1.25 -1.31 3.40
C ILE A 43 1.00 -0.85 4.84
N GLN A 44 1.57 0.29 5.23
CA GLN A 44 1.19 0.95 6.47
C GLN A 44 -0.16 1.64 6.27
N ASN A 45 -1.14 1.33 7.11
CA ASN A 45 -2.51 1.80 6.98
C ASN A 45 -2.74 3.15 7.64
N TYR A 46 -2.23 3.33 8.87
CA TYR A 46 -2.32 4.58 9.57
C TYR A 46 -0.98 5.09 10.08
N GLY A 47 -0.94 6.41 10.21
CA GLY A 47 0.21 7.21 10.56
C GLY A 47 0.66 7.10 12.02
N ASN A 48 1.52 8.02 12.41
CA ASN A 48 1.86 8.27 13.81
C ASN A 48 1.53 9.74 14.13
N SER A 49 1.79 10.16 15.36
CA SER A 49 1.52 11.53 15.81
C SER A 49 2.22 12.63 15.00
N MET A 50 3.26 12.31 14.22
CA MET A 50 3.96 13.29 13.36
C MET A 50 3.44 13.33 11.92
N ASN A 51 2.72 12.30 11.48
CA ASN A 51 2.16 12.23 10.13
C ASN A 51 0.88 11.41 10.17
N GLU A 52 -0.22 12.07 10.51
CA GLU A 52 -1.52 11.44 10.65
C GLU A 52 -2.13 11.15 9.27
N TYR A 53 -2.42 9.89 9.03
CA TYR A 53 -3.18 9.43 7.89
C TYR A 53 -3.89 8.14 8.27
N GLU A 54 -4.95 7.82 7.53
CA GLU A 54 -5.57 6.50 7.53
C GLU A 54 -5.97 6.19 6.07
N HIS A 55 -5.47 5.08 5.53
CA HIS A 55 -5.66 4.72 4.13
C HIS A 55 -6.87 3.81 3.90
N PHE A 56 -7.16 2.94 4.86
CA PHE A 56 -8.19 1.92 4.81
C PHE A 56 -8.98 1.94 6.13
N THR A 57 -9.92 2.89 6.26
CA THR A 57 -10.74 3.12 7.46
C THR A 57 -11.65 1.96 7.87
N GLN A 58 -11.75 0.93 7.03
CA GLN A 58 -12.47 -0.31 7.37
C GLN A 58 -11.59 -1.37 8.07
N CYS A 59 -10.32 -1.05 8.32
CA CYS A 59 -9.38 -1.96 8.97
C CYS A 59 -8.61 -1.21 10.04
N ASP A 60 -8.63 -1.70 11.28
CA ASP A 60 -7.97 -1.02 12.40
C ASP A 60 -6.48 -1.40 12.54
N GLU A 61 -5.97 -2.26 11.65
CA GLU A 61 -4.59 -2.74 11.70
C GLU A 61 -3.60 -1.71 11.15
N LYS A 62 -2.47 -1.53 11.86
CA LYS A 62 -1.41 -0.59 11.46
C LYS A 62 -0.75 -0.98 10.15
N TYR A 63 -0.60 -2.27 9.91
CA TYR A 63 0.03 -2.82 8.71
C TYR A 63 -0.90 -3.83 8.08
N LEU A 64 -1.22 -3.62 6.81
CA LEU A 64 -2.05 -4.52 6.02
C LEU A 64 -1.17 -5.32 5.07
N SER A 65 -1.42 -6.63 5.00
CA SER A 65 -0.72 -7.54 4.09
C SER A 65 -1.65 -7.94 2.96
N PHE A 66 -1.26 -7.64 1.74
CA PHE A 66 -1.97 -7.98 0.53
C PHE A 66 -1.24 -9.10 -0.19
N ILE A 67 -1.89 -10.25 -0.31
CA ILE A 67 -1.42 -11.37 -1.12
C ILE A 67 -2.09 -11.29 -2.50
N LYS A 68 -1.41 -11.80 -3.51
CA LYS A 68 -2.01 -11.93 -4.84
C LYS A 68 -3.19 -12.90 -4.74
N SER A 69 -4.39 -12.48 -5.16
CA SER A 69 -5.51 -13.40 -5.37
C SER A 69 -5.14 -14.41 -6.45
N GLU A 70 -5.51 -15.67 -6.23
CA GLU A 70 -5.54 -16.69 -7.29
C GLU A 70 -6.58 -16.33 -8.36
#